data_AF-A0AAE1D9K2-F1
#
_entry.id   AF-A0AAE1D9K2-F1
#
_cell.length_a   1.000
_cell.length_b   1.000
_cell.length_c   1.000
_cell.angle_alpha   90.00
_cell.angle_beta   90.00
_cell.angle_gamma   90.00
#
_symmetry.space_group_name_H-M   'P 1'
#
loop_
_entity.id
_entity.type
_entity.pdbx_description
1 polymer ?
#
loop_
_entity_poly.entity_id
_entity_poly.type
_entity_poly.pdbx_seq_one_letter_code
_entity_poly.pdbx_strand_id
1 'polypeptide(L)'
;CRTGKYGLNCSESCSPNCRGSDNACNHEDGTCTNGCEDGYYGDRCDTECAAGKYGAGCEQTCSVHCAGSPDTCNHVTGHCDQGCEPGYQLQKCDEICNLTTYGQNCSENCSDTCVNKNCHHVTGQCRCPPGFQGEECDQQCPTGKYGLNCSESCSSNCRGSDNGCNHEDGTCTNGCEDGYRGDRCDTECEAGSYGAGCEQTCSVHCAESPDTCNHVTGDCDGGCKPGYQLKKCDQTVGSEGGGGGDSIIPAVIGAVVAVVVITAIIVGFIIWRRRKNRSDEKQEAEEGVSSNGEARNLSQTYAVPELCEDKRNSKHKKVSLKFSKTLPAKVNDGG
;
A
#
# COMPACT_ATOMS: atom_id res chain seq x y z
N CYS A 1 -3.52 -72.04 -7.14
CA CYS A 1 -3.17 -71.62 -8.51
C CYS A 1 -1.75 -71.05 -8.54
N ARG A 2 -1.11 -70.92 -9.70
CA ARG A 2 0.09 -70.07 -9.81
C ARG A 2 -0.31 -68.61 -9.57
N THR A 3 0.63 -67.76 -9.15
CA THR A 3 0.37 -66.32 -8.98
C THR A 3 -0.22 -65.72 -10.26
N GLY A 4 -1.18 -64.81 -10.12
CA GLY A 4 -1.90 -64.22 -11.25
C GLY A 4 -3.02 -65.10 -11.85
N LYS A 5 -3.35 -66.24 -11.23
CA LYS A 5 -4.45 -67.13 -11.67
C LYS A 5 -5.43 -67.45 -10.53
N TYR A 6 -6.72 -67.59 -10.84
CA TYR A 6 -7.77 -67.94 -9.88
C TYR A 6 -8.85 -68.86 -10.50
N GLY A 7 -9.79 -69.33 -9.68
CA GLY A 7 -10.97 -70.09 -10.12
C GLY A 7 -10.74 -71.60 -10.26
N LEU A 8 -11.78 -72.30 -10.72
CA LEU A 8 -11.78 -73.75 -10.91
C LEU A 8 -10.68 -74.16 -11.91
N ASN A 9 -9.79 -75.06 -11.49
CA ASN A 9 -8.61 -75.49 -12.26
C ASN A 9 -7.65 -74.34 -12.66
N CYS A 10 -7.75 -73.16 -12.05
CA CYS A 10 -6.89 -72.02 -12.31
C CYS A 10 -6.91 -71.51 -13.77
N SER A 11 -8.09 -71.56 -14.42
CA SER A 11 -8.27 -71.10 -15.80
C SER A 11 -8.20 -69.57 -15.91
N GLU A 12 -8.73 -68.87 -14.92
CA GLU A 12 -8.93 -67.42 -14.97
C GLU A 12 -7.68 -66.64 -14.55
N SER A 13 -7.49 -65.46 -15.14
CA SER A 13 -6.38 -64.57 -14.81
C SER A 13 -6.83 -63.48 -13.83
N CYS A 14 -6.02 -63.21 -12.82
CA CYS A 14 -6.21 -62.05 -11.96
C CYS A 14 -6.14 -60.75 -12.79
N SER A 15 -6.84 -59.71 -12.32
CA SER A 15 -6.81 -58.39 -12.96
C SER A 15 -5.40 -57.82 -13.04
N PRO A 16 -4.98 -57.21 -14.16
CA PRO A 16 -3.69 -56.55 -14.25
C PRO A 16 -3.55 -55.33 -13.33
N ASN A 17 -4.66 -54.86 -12.75
CA ASN A 17 -4.71 -53.70 -11.88
C ASN A 17 -4.80 -54.07 -10.39
N CYS A 18 -4.62 -55.35 -10.04
CA CYS A 18 -4.42 -55.74 -8.63
C CYS A 18 -3.06 -55.21 -8.15
N ARG A 19 -3.05 -54.51 -7.01
CA ARG A 19 -1.82 -53.89 -6.50
C ARG A 19 -0.77 -54.90 -6.06
N GLY A 20 0.48 -54.70 -6.49
CA GLY A 20 1.65 -55.50 -6.11
C GLY A 20 2.23 -56.36 -7.24
N SER A 21 3.20 -57.22 -6.91
CA SER A 21 3.89 -58.06 -7.91
C SER A 21 3.01 -59.20 -8.44
N ASP A 22 3.10 -59.46 -9.75
CA ASP A 22 2.42 -60.56 -10.46
C ASP A 22 0.89 -60.57 -10.36
N ASN A 23 0.26 -59.40 -10.13
CA ASN A 23 -1.20 -59.26 -10.08
C ASN A 23 -1.84 -60.22 -9.08
N ALA A 24 -1.28 -60.32 -7.88
CA ALA A 24 -1.74 -61.26 -6.87
C ALA A 24 -3.21 -61.03 -6.51
N CYS A 25 -4.02 -62.09 -6.60
CA CYS A 25 -5.42 -62.10 -6.20
C CYS A 25 -5.75 -63.39 -5.45
N ASN A 26 -6.89 -63.40 -4.75
CA ASN A 26 -7.39 -64.59 -4.10
C ASN A 26 -7.65 -65.69 -5.15
N HIS A 27 -7.01 -66.83 -4.95
CA HIS A 27 -7.08 -67.97 -5.86
C HIS A 27 -8.47 -68.60 -6.03
N GLU A 28 -9.42 -68.34 -5.13
CA GLU A 28 -10.79 -68.86 -5.21
C GLU A 28 -11.70 -67.95 -6.04
N ASP A 29 -11.80 -66.67 -5.67
CA ASP A 29 -12.80 -65.73 -6.18
C ASP A 29 -12.21 -64.60 -7.05
N GLY A 30 -10.89 -64.47 -7.12
CA GLY A 30 -10.19 -63.47 -7.92
C GLY A 30 -10.09 -62.07 -7.30
N THR A 31 -10.48 -61.91 -6.02
CA THR A 31 -10.43 -60.63 -5.31
C THR A 31 -8.98 -60.15 -5.12
N CYS A 32 -8.67 -58.90 -5.45
CA CYS A 32 -7.34 -58.32 -5.28
C CYS A 32 -7.07 -58.05 -3.79
N THR A 33 -6.13 -58.80 -3.20
CA THR A 33 -5.93 -58.80 -1.74
C THR A 33 -5.25 -57.53 -1.21
N ASN A 34 -4.56 -56.79 -2.08
CA ASN A 34 -3.85 -55.55 -1.72
C ASN A 34 -4.56 -54.30 -2.25
N GLY A 35 -5.82 -54.43 -2.68
CA GLY A 35 -6.57 -53.37 -3.35
C GLY A 35 -6.13 -53.16 -4.80
N CYS A 36 -6.58 -52.03 -5.36
CA CYS A 36 -6.39 -51.68 -6.77
C CYS A 36 -5.25 -50.70 -6.98
N GLU A 37 -4.65 -50.78 -8.16
CA GLU A 37 -3.87 -49.68 -8.71
C GLU A 37 -4.74 -48.44 -8.94
N ASP A 38 -4.10 -47.27 -8.95
CA ASP A 38 -4.79 -45.99 -9.10
C ASP A 38 -5.58 -45.94 -10.42
N GLY A 39 -6.77 -45.36 -10.38
CA GLY A 39 -7.66 -45.30 -11.53
C GLY A 39 -8.57 -46.50 -11.72
N TYR A 40 -8.54 -47.48 -10.81
CA TYR A 40 -9.41 -48.64 -10.82
C TYR A 40 -10.06 -48.88 -9.45
N TYR A 41 -11.24 -49.50 -9.44
CA TYR A 41 -11.97 -49.84 -8.23
C TYR A 41 -12.76 -51.15 -8.35
N GLY A 42 -13.35 -51.56 -7.22
CA GLY A 42 -14.07 -52.82 -7.06
C GLY A 42 -13.15 -53.94 -6.55
N ASP A 43 -13.76 -55.01 -6.03
CA ASP A 43 -13.03 -56.10 -5.36
C ASP A 43 -12.00 -56.80 -6.27
N ARG A 44 -12.20 -56.73 -7.58
CA ARG A 44 -11.33 -57.33 -8.60
C ARG A 44 -10.54 -56.31 -9.42
N CYS A 45 -10.68 -55.01 -9.16
CA CYS A 45 -9.96 -53.94 -9.88
C CYS A 45 -10.16 -53.94 -11.41
N ASP A 46 -11.30 -54.47 -11.87
CA ASP A 46 -11.65 -54.57 -13.30
C ASP A 46 -12.45 -53.36 -13.81
N THR A 47 -12.77 -52.40 -12.92
CA THR A 47 -13.58 -51.23 -13.27
C THR A 47 -12.74 -49.97 -13.18
N GLU A 48 -12.63 -49.23 -14.29
CA GLU A 48 -12.01 -47.90 -14.34
C GLU A 48 -12.83 -46.89 -13.55
N CYS A 49 -12.18 -45.86 -13.00
CA CYS A 49 -12.91 -44.77 -12.37
C CYS A 49 -13.94 -44.15 -13.31
N ALA A 50 -15.09 -43.82 -12.74
CA ALA A 50 -16.13 -43.13 -13.49
C ALA A 50 -15.59 -41.79 -14.04
N ALA A 51 -16.21 -41.34 -15.13
CA ALA A 51 -15.93 -40.05 -15.76
C ALA A 51 -15.93 -38.92 -14.69
N GLY A 52 -14.91 -38.06 -14.72
CA GLY A 52 -14.73 -37.02 -13.71
C GLY A 52 -14.08 -37.47 -12.39
N LYS A 53 -13.69 -38.74 -12.25
CA LYS A 53 -12.99 -39.29 -11.06
C LYS A 53 -11.62 -39.87 -11.41
N TYR A 54 -10.69 -39.83 -10.47
CA TYR A 54 -9.36 -40.41 -10.66
C TYR A 54 -8.66 -40.85 -9.36
N GLY A 55 -7.50 -41.50 -9.51
CA GLY A 55 -6.59 -41.84 -8.42
C GLY A 55 -6.98 -43.08 -7.63
N ALA A 56 -6.34 -43.30 -6.49
CA ALA A 56 -6.60 -44.43 -5.61
C ALA A 56 -8.09 -44.47 -5.18
N GLY A 57 -8.77 -45.59 -5.44
CA GLY A 57 -10.17 -45.80 -5.06
C GLY A 57 -11.17 -44.84 -5.73
N CYS A 58 -10.75 -44.07 -6.74
CA CYS A 58 -11.60 -43.10 -7.45
C CYS A 58 -12.19 -42.00 -6.57
N GLU A 59 -11.50 -41.63 -5.49
CA GLU A 59 -11.98 -40.63 -4.54
C GLU A 59 -11.73 -39.19 -5.00
N GLN A 60 -10.74 -38.97 -5.87
CA GLN A 60 -10.39 -37.65 -6.39
C GLN A 60 -11.29 -37.27 -7.57
N THR A 61 -11.54 -35.98 -7.74
CA THR A 61 -12.43 -35.45 -8.80
C THR A 61 -11.62 -34.60 -9.76
N CYS A 62 -11.80 -34.80 -11.07
CA CYS A 62 -11.18 -33.97 -12.10
C CYS A 62 -11.51 -32.49 -11.88
N SER A 63 -10.59 -31.60 -12.24
CA SER A 63 -10.89 -30.17 -12.31
C SER A 63 -12.02 -29.92 -13.30
N VAL A 64 -12.91 -28.99 -12.94
CA VAL A 64 -13.94 -28.49 -13.84
C VAL A 64 -13.35 -27.68 -15.00
N HIS A 65 -12.07 -27.28 -14.89
CA HIS A 65 -11.35 -26.45 -15.85
C HIS A 65 -10.49 -27.26 -16.83
N CYS A 66 -10.65 -28.60 -16.89
CA CYS A 66 -10.13 -29.37 -18.01
C CYS A 66 -10.84 -28.91 -19.30
N ALA A 67 -10.09 -28.59 -20.35
CA ALA A 67 -10.67 -28.20 -21.63
C ALA A 67 -11.45 -29.36 -22.27
N GLY A 68 -12.60 -29.06 -22.89
CA GLY A 68 -13.44 -30.06 -23.55
C GLY A 68 -14.33 -30.88 -22.62
N SER A 69 -14.56 -30.40 -21.39
CA SER A 69 -15.41 -31.03 -20.38
C SER A 69 -16.91 -31.07 -20.77
N PRO A 70 -17.73 -31.92 -20.13
CA PRO A 70 -17.44 -32.62 -18.87
C PRO A 70 -16.72 -33.96 -19.10
N ASP A 71 -15.72 -34.25 -18.26
CA ASP A 71 -15.16 -35.61 -18.01
C ASP A 71 -13.90 -36.11 -18.73
N THR A 72 -12.92 -35.27 -19.05
CA THR A 72 -11.64 -35.78 -19.60
C THR A 72 -10.43 -35.31 -18.80
N CYS A 73 -10.30 -35.88 -17.61
CA CYS A 73 -9.01 -36.05 -16.98
C CYS A 73 -8.64 -37.54 -16.90
N ASN A 74 -7.36 -37.83 -16.99
CA ASN A 74 -6.83 -39.18 -16.89
C ASN A 74 -7.25 -39.83 -15.57
N HIS A 75 -7.96 -40.96 -15.64
CA HIS A 75 -8.51 -41.64 -14.47
C HIS A 75 -7.44 -42.14 -13.48
N VAL A 76 -6.17 -42.25 -13.88
CA VAL A 76 -5.06 -42.59 -12.98
C VAL A 76 -4.49 -41.33 -12.33
N THR A 77 -4.09 -40.34 -13.13
CA THR A 77 -3.26 -39.20 -12.65
C THR A 77 -4.04 -37.92 -12.37
N GLY A 78 -5.25 -37.79 -12.90
CA GLY A 78 -6.04 -36.56 -12.88
C GLY A 78 -5.62 -35.52 -13.93
N HIS A 79 -4.71 -35.88 -14.85
CA HIS A 79 -4.22 -34.96 -15.87
C HIS A 79 -5.28 -34.63 -16.93
N CYS A 80 -5.50 -33.36 -17.24
CA CYS A 80 -6.39 -32.94 -18.32
C CYS A 80 -5.68 -33.09 -19.68
N ASP A 81 -6.01 -34.13 -20.44
CA ASP A 81 -5.31 -34.48 -21.69
C ASP A 81 -5.50 -33.45 -22.81
N GLN A 82 -6.58 -32.66 -22.76
CA GLN A 82 -6.86 -31.58 -23.72
C GLN A 82 -6.33 -30.20 -23.23
N GLY A 83 -5.61 -30.19 -22.12
CA GLY A 83 -5.18 -28.97 -21.44
C GLY A 83 -6.29 -28.32 -20.62
N CYS A 84 -6.09 -27.04 -20.30
CA CYS A 84 -6.90 -26.26 -19.39
C CYS A 84 -7.69 -25.18 -20.11
N GLU A 85 -8.92 -24.95 -19.65
CA GLU A 85 -9.72 -23.79 -20.03
C GLU A 85 -8.98 -22.46 -19.80
N PRO A 86 -9.41 -21.37 -20.47
CA PRO A 86 -8.74 -20.08 -20.32
C PRO A 86 -8.68 -19.63 -18.86
N GLY A 87 -7.49 -19.20 -18.44
CA GLY A 87 -7.26 -18.74 -17.08
C GLY A 87 -6.76 -19.78 -16.09
N TYR A 88 -6.57 -21.03 -16.51
CA TYR A 88 -6.10 -22.12 -15.68
C TYR A 88 -4.87 -22.81 -16.26
N GLN A 89 -4.02 -23.35 -15.40
CA GLN A 89 -2.74 -23.98 -15.73
C GLN A 89 -2.46 -25.24 -14.89
N LEU A 90 -1.29 -25.81 -15.15
CA LEU A 90 -0.80 -27.09 -14.64
C LEU A 90 -1.52 -28.29 -15.23
N GLN A 91 -1.01 -29.47 -14.92
CA GLN A 91 -1.49 -30.73 -15.49
C GLN A 91 -2.94 -31.04 -15.12
N LYS A 92 -3.41 -30.56 -13.96
CA LYS A 92 -4.77 -30.81 -13.47
C LYS A 92 -5.71 -29.63 -13.65
N CYS A 93 -5.23 -28.48 -14.12
CA CYS A 93 -6.05 -27.25 -14.26
C CYS A 93 -6.67 -26.78 -12.94
N ASP A 94 -5.96 -26.98 -11.83
CA ASP A 94 -6.39 -26.62 -10.47
C ASP A 94 -5.85 -25.25 -10.02
N GLU A 95 -4.96 -24.64 -10.81
CA GLU A 95 -4.36 -23.34 -10.51
C GLU A 95 -4.72 -22.32 -11.57
N ILE A 96 -4.99 -21.08 -11.14
CA ILE A 96 -5.16 -19.95 -12.05
C ILE A 96 -3.82 -19.56 -12.69
N CYS A 97 -3.85 -18.86 -13.82
CA CYS A 97 -2.63 -18.30 -14.43
C CYS A 97 -1.84 -17.43 -13.45
N ASN A 98 -0.51 -17.41 -13.64
CA ASN A 98 0.35 -16.43 -12.99
C ASN A 98 -0.10 -15.01 -13.36
N LEU A 99 0.19 -14.04 -12.50
CA LEU A 99 -0.27 -12.64 -12.69
C LEU A 99 0.18 -12.00 -14.02
N THR A 100 1.22 -12.55 -14.66
CA THR A 100 1.78 -12.04 -15.92
C THR A 100 1.34 -12.81 -17.15
N THR A 101 0.50 -13.85 -17.00
CA THR A 101 -0.02 -14.65 -18.12
C THR A 101 -1.54 -14.83 -18.05
N TYR A 102 -2.15 -15.12 -19.19
CA TYR A 102 -3.60 -15.31 -19.30
C TYR A 102 -3.97 -16.23 -20.47
N GLY A 103 -5.27 -16.48 -20.63
CA GLY A 103 -5.83 -17.17 -21.78
C GLY A 103 -5.75 -18.69 -21.67
N GLN A 104 -5.99 -19.38 -22.78
CA GLN A 104 -5.98 -20.85 -22.85
C GLN A 104 -4.61 -21.40 -22.41
N ASN A 105 -4.61 -22.35 -21.47
CA ASN A 105 -3.37 -22.91 -20.89
C ASN A 105 -2.38 -21.84 -20.37
N CYS A 106 -2.84 -20.62 -20.07
CA CYS A 106 -1.99 -19.49 -19.67
C CYS A 106 -0.83 -19.20 -20.64
N SER A 107 -1.08 -19.39 -21.94
CA SER A 107 -0.06 -19.28 -22.99
C SER A 107 0.17 -17.85 -23.51
N GLU A 108 -0.64 -16.89 -23.06
CA GLU A 108 -0.55 -15.48 -23.46
C GLU A 108 0.12 -14.65 -22.36
N ASN A 109 0.88 -13.63 -22.72
CA ASN A 109 1.50 -12.70 -21.77
C ASN A 109 0.65 -11.45 -21.63
N CYS A 110 0.51 -10.94 -20.42
CA CYS A 110 -0.12 -9.64 -20.17
C CYS A 110 0.58 -8.51 -20.93
N SER A 111 -0.17 -7.44 -21.26
CA SER A 111 0.39 -6.26 -21.92
C SER A 111 1.51 -5.63 -21.09
N ASP A 112 2.57 -5.18 -21.76
CA ASP A 112 3.67 -4.42 -21.14
C ASP A 112 3.21 -3.05 -20.63
N THR A 113 2.06 -2.56 -21.11
CA THR A 113 1.47 -1.29 -20.66
C THR A 113 0.72 -1.41 -19.34
N CYS A 114 0.30 -2.61 -18.95
CA CYS A 114 -0.31 -2.82 -17.64
C CYS A 114 0.70 -2.51 -16.52
N VAL A 115 0.25 -1.83 -15.47
CA VAL A 115 1.05 -1.70 -14.23
C VAL A 115 1.47 -3.08 -13.72
N ASN A 116 2.79 -3.25 -13.51
CA ASN A 116 3.43 -4.51 -13.12
C ASN A 116 3.19 -5.70 -14.07
N LYS A 117 2.75 -5.45 -15.32
CA LYS A 117 2.33 -6.50 -16.26
C LYS A 117 1.27 -7.44 -15.68
N ASN A 118 0.41 -6.92 -14.80
CA ASN A 118 -0.61 -7.71 -14.13
C ASN A 118 -1.94 -7.63 -14.90
N CYS A 119 -2.50 -8.77 -15.26
CA CYS A 119 -3.75 -8.83 -15.99
C CYS A 119 -4.69 -9.95 -15.54
N HIS A 120 -5.94 -9.90 -16.00
CA HIS A 120 -6.97 -10.86 -15.68
C HIS A 120 -6.66 -12.18 -16.38
N HIS A 121 -6.48 -13.24 -15.58
CA HIS A 121 -6.05 -14.56 -16.04
C HIS A 121 -6.88 -15.14 -17.20
N VAL A 122 -8.17 -14.79 -17.32
CA VAL A 122 -9.00 -15.22 -18.46
C VAL A 122 -8.91 -14.28 -19.67
N THR A 123 -8.96 -12.96 -19.46
CA THR A 123 -9.29 -11.98 -20.53
C THR A 123 -8.10 -11.15 -20.97
N GLY A 124 -7.01 -11.11 -20.21
CA GLY A 124 -5.85 -10.28 -20.50
C GLY A 124 -5.99 -8.80 -20.16
N GLN A 125 -7.16 -8.36 -19.66
CA GLN A 125 -7.37 -6.97 -19.24
C GLN A 125 -6.52 -6.62 -18.02
N CYS A 126 -5.90 -5.44 -17.99
CA CYS A 126 -5.04 -5.05 -16.87
C CYS A 126 -5.82 -5.06 -15.54
N ARG A 127 -5.17 -5.56 -14.48
CA ARG A 127 -5.73 -5.55 -13.12
C ARG A 127 -5.12 -4.40 -12.35
N CYS A 128 -5.92 -3.37 -12.10
CA CYS A 128 -5.43 -2.17 -11.45
C CYS A 128 -5.17 -2.41 -9.96
N PRO A 129 -4.02 -1.97 -9.43
CA PRO A 129 -3.83 -1.93 -7.99
C PRO A 129 -4.84 -0.96 -7.36
N PRO A 130 -5.14 -1.11 -6.05
CA PRO A 130 -5.95 -0.13 -5.33
C PRO A 130 -5.44 1.29 -5.55
N GLY A 131 -6.35 2.24 -5.78
CA GLY A 131 -6.00 3.62 -6.06
C GLY A 131 -5.75 3.97 -7.52
N PHE A 132 -5.87 3.00 -8.42
CA PHE A 132 -5.71 3.20 -9.87
C PHE A 132 -6.86 2.60 -10.66
N GLN A 133 -7.10 3.14 -11.85
CA GLN A 133 -8.12 2.73 -12.81
C GLN A 133 -7.64 2.99 -14.25
N GLY A 134 -8.50 2.70 -15.24
CA GLY A 134 -8.20 2.84 -16.66
C GLY A 134 -7.77 1.52 -17.29
N GLU A 135 -7.69 1.47 -18.61
CA GLU A 135 -7.35 0.24 -19.35
C GLU A 135 -5.92 -0.24 -19.06
N GLU A 136 -4.99 0.67 -18.78
CA GLU A 136 -3.58 0.39 -18.48
C GLU A 136 -3.24 0.55 -16.99
N CYS A 137 -4.22 0.95 -16.17
CA CYS A 137 -4.07 1.22 -14.73
C CYS A 137 -3.11 2.37 -14.41
N ASP A 138 -2.98 3.33 -15.32
CA ASP A 138 -2.12 4.50 -15.24
C ASP A 138 -2.82 5.73 -14.65
N GLN A 139 -4.14 5.66 -14.45
CA GLN A 139 -4.94 6.76 -13.93
C GLN A 139 -5.17 6.57 -12.43
N GLN A 140 -4.74 7.52 -11.61
CA GLN A 140 -5.09 7.55 -10.20
C GLN A 140 -6.61 7.71 -10.02
N CYS A 141 -7.12 7.24 -8.88
CA CYS A 141 -8.53 7.45 -8.57
C CYS A 141 -8.89 8.93 -8.57
N PRO A 142 -10.10 9.27 -9.08
CA PRO A 142 -10.59 10.63 -9.02
C PRO A 142 -10.73 11.06 -7.56
N THR A 143 -10.60 12.36 -7.32
CA THR A 143 -10.71 12.95 -5.98
C THR A 143 -11.99 12.50 -5.27
N GLY A 144 -11.87 12.13 -3.99
CA GLY A 144 -12.98 11.61 -3.19
C GLY A 144 -13.25 10.12 -3.37
N LYS A 145 -12.45 9.39 -4.15
CA LYS A 145 -12.56 7.93 -4.34
C LYS A 145 -11.26 7.20 -4.02
N TYR A 146 -11.39 5.94 -3.60
CA TYR A 146 -10.24 5.10 -3.30
C TYR A 146 -10.50 3.60 -3.55
N GLY A 147 -9.48 2.78 -3.34
CA GLY A 147 -9.59 1.32 -3.33
C GLY A 147 -9.54 0.69 -4.73
N LEU A 148 -9.97 -0.57 -4.82
CA LEU A 148 -9.94 -1.33 -6.08
C LEU A 148 -10.93 -0.72 -7.08
N ASN A 149 -10.46 -0.46 -8.31
CA ASN A 149 -11.25 0.18 -9.36
C ASN A 149 -11.93 1.50 -8.92
N CYS A 150 -11.39 2.19 -7.91
CA CYS A 150 -11.94 3.44 -7.38
C CYS A 150 -13.43 3.32 -7.00
N SER A 151 -13.83 2.18 -6.45
CA SER A 151 -15.23 1.89 -6.13
C SER A 151 -15.65 2.44 -4.78
N GLU A 152 -14.71 2.69 -3.88
CA GLU A 152 -14.96 3.24 -2.54
C GLU A 152 -14.94 4.77 -2.56
N SER A 153 -15.64 5.40 -1.61
CA SER A 153 -15.74 6.85 -1.49
C SER A 153 -15.10 7.31 -0.18
N CYS A 154 -14.30 8.37 -0.23
CA CYS A 154 -13.71 8.99 0.95
C CYS A 154 -14.83 9.47 1.91
N SER A 155 -14.54 9.42 3.20
CA SER A 155 -15.43 9.99 4.21
C SER A 155 -15.61 11.49 4.00
N SER A 156 -16.84 11.98 4.20
CA SER A 156 -17.12 13.43 4.17
C SER A 156 -16.52 14.18 5.36
N ASN A 157 -15.98 13.45 6.34
CA ASN A 157 -15.39 14.01 7.56
C ASN A 157 -13.85 14.08 7.49
N CYS A 158 -13.25 13.77 6.35
CA CYS A 158 -11.83 14.06 6.12
C CYS A 158 -11.62 15.58 6.01
N ARG A 159 -10.62 16.13 6.69
CA ARG A 159 -10.26 17.55 6.56
C ARG A 159 -9.60 17.86 5.22
N GLY A 160 -9.81 19.08 4.73
CA GLY A 160 -9.17 19.63 3.52
C GLY A 160 -10.15 19.85 2.36
N SER A 161 -9.66 20.40 1.25
CA SER A 161 -10.51 20.57 0.06
C SER A 161 -10.79 19.22 -0.61
N ASP A 162 -12.01 19.07 -1.13
CA ASP A 162 -12.49 17.95 -1.95
C ASP A 162 -12.64 16.58 -1.26
N ASN A 163 -12.74 16.53 0.08
CA ASN A 163 -12.79 15.28 0.87
C ASN A 163 -11.61 14.36 0.52
N GLY A 164 -10.42 14.94 0.33
CA GLY A 164 -9.23 14.21 -0.10
C GLY A 164 -8.79 13.18 0.93
N CYS A 165 -8.96 11.92 0.60
CA CYS A 165 -8.32 10.80 1.28
C CYS A 165 -7.25 10.19 0.38
N ASN A 166 -6.38 9.36 0.94
CA ASN A 166 -5.43 8.57 0.17
C ASN A 166 -6.20 7.68 -0.81
N HIS A 167 -5.88 7.80 -2.10
CA HIS A 167 -6.55 7.08 -3.18
C HIS A 167 -6.40 5.56 -3.07
N GLU A 168 -5.38 5.03 -2.39
CA GLU A 168 -5.16 3.58 -2.27
C GLU A 168 -6.02 2.96 -1.17
N ASP A 169 -6.03 3.56 0.02
CA ASP A 169 -6.55 2.95 1.25
C ASP A 169 -7.66 3.74 1.96
N GLY A 170 -8.00 4.93 1.48
CA GLY A 170 -9.08 5.74 2.03
C GLY A 170 -8.70 6.57 3.27
N THR A 171 -7.44 6.56 3.70
CA THR A 171 -6.99 7.26 4.90
C THR A 171 -7.05 8.77 4.72
N CYS A 172 -7.68 9.50 5.64
CA CYS A 172 -7.74 10.96 5.63
C CYS A 172 -6.37 11.56 6.00
N THR A 173 -5.63 12.07 5.01
CA THR A 173 -4.24 12.51 5.19
C THR A 173 -4.10 13.79 6.02
N ASN A 174 -5.15 14.60 6.13
CA ASN A 174 -5.19 15.81 6.96
C ASN A 174 -5.94 15.61 8.29
N GLY A 175 -6.27 14.37 8.66
CA GLY A 175 -7.06 14.04 9.84
C GLY A 175 -8.56 14.31 9.67
N CYS A 176 -9.27 14.23 10.79
CA CYS A 176 -10.74 14.29 10.84
C CYS A 176 -11.27 15.65 11.25
N GLU A 177 -12.42 16.01 10.69
CA GLU A 177 -13.24 17.10 11.21
C GLU A 177 -13.62 16.82 12.67
N ASP A 178 -13.88 17.89 13.42
CA ASP A 178 -14.22 17.81 14.83
C ASP A 178 -15.44 16.89 15.04
N GLY A 179 -15.37 16.03 16.06
CA GLY A 179 -16.43 15.06 16.33
C GLY A 179 -16.30 13.71 15.63
N TYR A 180 -15.25 13.51 14.85
CA TYR A 180 -14.93 12.22 14.20
C TYR A 180 -13.49 11.80 14.49
N ARG A 181 -13.24 10.49 14.40
CA ARG A 181 -11.94 9.86 14.63
C ARG A 181 -11.71 8.63 13.74
N GLY A 182 -10.51 8.08 13.87
CA GLY A 182 -10.03 6.94 13.10
C GLY A 182 -9.39 7.38 11.78
N ASP A 183 -8.61 6.49 11.17
CA ASP A 183 -7.80 6.82 9.98
C ASP A 183 -8.65 7.27 8.79
N ARG A 184 -9.92 6.84 8.71
CA ARG A 184 -10.88 7.22 7.67
C ARG A 184 -11.97 8.18 8.13
N CYS A 185 -11.97 8.62 9.39
CA CYS A 185 -12.96 9.55 9.93
C CYS A 185 -14.44 9.09 9.85
N ASP A 186 -14.65 7.78 9.79
CA ASP A 186 -16.00 7.16 9.74
C ASP A 186 -16.57 6.87 11.13
N THR A 187 -15.78 7.10 12.19
CA THR A 187 -16.20 6.85 13.57
C THR A 187 -16.49 8.17 14.26
N GLU A 188 -17.72 8.36 14.71
CA GLU A 188 -18.10 9.48 15.57
C GLU A 188 -17.41 9.39 16.94
N CYS A 189 -17.22 10.52 17.62
CA CYS A 189 -16.75 10.48 19.00
C CYS A 189 -17.67 9.66 19.89
N GLU A 190 -17.08 8.92 20.82
CA GLU A 190 -17.84 8.17 21.82
C GLU A 190 -18.60 9.14 22.71
N ALA A 191 -19.76 8.71 23.21
CA ALA A 191 -20.54 9.48 24.16
C ALA A 191 -19.64 9.92 25.35
N GLY A 192 -19.71 11.21 25.70
CA GLY A 192 -18.81 11.79 26.70
C GLY A 192 -17.52 12.41 26.13
N SER A 193 -17.24 12.26 24.84
CA SER A 193 -16.08 12.88 24.17
C SER A 193 -16.47 13.76 22.98
N TYR A 194 -15.69 14.79 22.70
CA TYR A 194 -15.99 15.72 21.61
C TYR A 194 -14.74 16.40 21.00
N GLY A 195 -14.95 17.11 19.90
CA GLY A 195 -13.95 17.98 19.26
C GLY A 195 -12.92 17.22 18.41
N ALA A 196 -11.83 17.91 18.05
CA ALA A 196 -10.75 17.33 17.25
C ALA A 196 -10.19 16.05 17.89
N GLY A 197 -10.20 14.93 17.14
CA GLY A 197 -9.68 13.65 17.59
C GLY A 197 -10.41 13.02 18.79
N CYS A 198 -11.56 13.58 19.20
CA CYS A 198 -12.29 13.17 20.40
C CYS A 198 -11.49 13.26 21.70
N GLU A 199 -10.53 14.19 21.77
CA GLU A 199 -9.63 14.34 22.93
C GLU A 199 -10.23 15.17 24.08
N GLN A 200 -11.37 15.83 23.86
CA GLN A 200 -12.04 16.63 24.89
C GLN A 200 -13.18 15.83 25.52
N THR A 201 -13.43 16.04 26.82
CA THR A 201 -14.48 15.34 27.57
C THR A 201 -15.65 16.28 27.86
N CYS A 202 -16.87 15.78 27.71
CA CYS A 202 -18.09 16.48 28.09
C CYS A 202 -18.06 16.93 29.57
N SER A 203 -18.66 18.07 29.88
CA SER A 203 -18.79 18.50 31.26
C SER A 203 -19.70 17.56 32.04
N VAL A 204 -19.26 17.15 33.24
CA VAL A 204 -20.08 16.39 34.19
C VAL A 204 -21.32 17.16 34.67
N HIS A 205 -21.40 18.46 34.36
CA HIS A 205 -22.48 19.36 34.71
C HIS A 205 -23.55 19.53 33.62
N CYS A 206 -23.51 18.74 32.54
CA CYS A 206 -24.66 18.61 31.65
C CYS A 206 -25.87 18.03 32.42
N ALA A 207 -27.06 18.60 32.20
CA ALA A 207 -28.26 18.35 33.01
C ALA A 207 -28.83 16.92 32.90
N GLU A 208 -28.76 16.32 31.71
CA GLU A 208 -29.37 15.00 31.44
C GLU A 208 -28.40 13.84 31.72
N SER A 209 -27.17 13.89 31.22
CA SER A 209 -26.10 12.95 31.59
C SER A 209 -24.71 13.55 31.32
N PRO A 210 -23.62 13.04 31.93
CA PRO A 210 -22.26 13.48 31.61
C PRO A 210 -21.83 13.15 30.18
N ASP A 211 -22.54 12.27 29.47
CA ASP A 211 -22.16 11.77 28.13
C ASP A 211 -23.04 12.32 26.98
N THR A 212 -23.92 13.29 27.26
CA THR A 212 -24.92 13.83 26.32
C THR A 212 -24.54 15.22 25.80
N CYS A 213 -23.25 15.48 25.57
CA CYS A 213 -22.83 16.69 24.88
C CYS A 213 -22.61 16.42 23.39
N ASN A 214 -22.81 17.46 22.57
CA ASN A 214 -22.61 17.38 21.13
C ASN A 214 -21.16 16.96 20.81
N HIS A 215 -20.99 15.87 20.07
CA HIS A 215 -19.69 15.30 19.76
C HIS A 215 -18.76 16.24 18.96
N VAL A 216 -19.29 17.25 18.27
CA VAL A 216 -18.49 18.26 17.56
C VAL A 216 -18.10 19.40 18.51
N THR A 217 -19.09 20.05 19.13
CA THR A 217 -18.86 21.32 19.85
C THR A 217 -18.59 21.16 21.34
N GLY A 218 -19.07 20.07 21.95
CA GLY A 218 -19.08 19.86 23.40
C GLY A 218 -20.24 20.53 24.14
N ASP A 219 -21.21 21.08 23.41
CA ASP A 219 -22.37 21.75 23.99
C ASP A 219 -23.34 20.73 24.61
N CYS A 220 -23.85 20.99 25.81
CA CYS A 220 -24.81 20.11 26.48
C CYS A 220 -26.22 20.32 25.88
N ASP A 221 -26.78 19.31 25.22
CA ASP A 221 -28.08 19.40 24.53
C ASP A 221 -29.25 19.67 25.50
N GLY A 222 -29.16 19.16 26.74
CA GLY A 222 -30.14 19.38 27.81
C GLY A 222 -29.87 20.61 28.71
N GLY A 223 -28.86 21.42 28.38
CA GLY A 223 -28.43 22.54 29.22
C GLY A 223 -27.66 22.11 30.49
N CYS A 224 -27.54 23.04 31.45
CA CYS A 224 -26.66 22.88 32.62
C CYS A 224 -27.40 22.50 33.91
N LYS A 225 -26.74 21.71 34.75
CA LYS A 225 -27.12 21.53 36.16
C LYS A 225 -27.12 22.88 36.89
N PRO A 226 -27.95 23.06 37.93
CA PRO A 226 -28.00 24.30 38.71
C PRO A 226 -26.62 24.74 39.20
N GLY A 227 -26.34 26.03 39.07
CA GLY A 227 -25.05 26.61 39.45
C GLY A 227 -23.98 26.56 38.37
N TYR A 228 -24.28 26.06 37.17
CA TYR A 228 -23.40 26.11 35.99
C TYR A 228 -24.05 26.87 34.82
N GLN A 229 -23.23 27.48 33.97
CA GLN A 229 -23.65 28.29 32.82
C GLN A 229 -22.79 28.06 31.57
N LEU A 230 -23.13 28.75 30.47
CA LEU A 230 -22.62 28.56 29.11
C LEU A 230 -23.09 27.27 28.44
N LYS A 231 -22.80 27.13 27.15
CA LYS A 231 -23.25 25.96 26.36
C LYS A 231 -22.56 24.65 26.78
N LYS A 232 -21.32 24.72 27.29
CA LYS A 232 -20.54 23.57 27.75
C LYS A 232 -20.69 23.25 29.24
N CYS A 233 -21.39 24.10 30.00
CA CYS A 233 -21.58 23.92 31.45
C CYS A 233 -20.26 23.75 32.24
N ASP A 234 -19.22 24.46 31.87
CA ASP A 234 -17.88 24.41 32.45
C ASP A 234 -17.59 25.56 33.43
N GLN A 235 -18.52 26.53 33.55
CA GLN A 235 -18.39 27.70 34.42
C GLN A 235 -19.49 27.74 35.47
N THR A 236 -19.17 28.18 36.69
CA THR A 236 -20.16 28.35 37.76
C THR A 236 -20.87 29.70 37.69
N VAL A 237 -22.12 29.73 38.13
CA VAL A 237 -22.94 30.94 38.24
C VAL A 237 -22.48 31.72 39.49
N GLY A 238 -21.41 32.50 39.34
CA GLY A 238 -21.12 33.67 40.19
C GLY A 238 -19.97 33.56 41.21
N SER A 239 -19.03 34.51 41.11
CA SER A 239 -18.82 35.49 42.19
C SER A 239 -18.18 36.75 41.60
N GLU A 240 -18.94 37.83 41.56
CA GLU A 240 -18.37 39.15 41.85
C GLU A 240 -17.82 39.10 43.29
N GLY A 241 -16.60 38.59 43.42
CA GLY A 241 -15.74 38.75 44.60
C GLY A 241 -14.75 39.85 44.27
N GLY A 242 -14.95 41.02 44.88
CA GLY A 242 -14.32 42.27 44.49
C GLY A 242 -12.80 42.33 44.54
N GLY A 243 -12.27 43.36 43.86
CA GLY A 243 -11.03 44.02 44.24
C GLY A 243 -9.81 43.64 43.40
N GLY A 244 -9.64 44.32 42.28
CA GLY A 244 -8.41 44.23 41.48
C GLY A 244 -8.50 45.08 40.23
N GLY A 245 -8.79 46.38 40.40
CA GLY A 245 -8.58 47.34 39.33
C GLY A 245 -7.09 47.45 39.05
N ASP A 246 -6.54 46.55 38.24
CA ASP A 246 -5.21 46.72 37.68
C ASP A 246 -5.29 47.89 36.69
N SER A 247 -4.93 49.03 37.28
CA SER A 247 -4.81 50.32 36.66
C SER A 247 -3.97 50.19 35.39
N ILE A 248 -4.65 50.35 34.26
CA ILE A 248 -4.03 50.61 32.97
C ILE A 248 -3.35 51.98 33.08
N ILE A 249 -2.08 52.03 33.52
CA ILE A 249 -1.04 53.06 33.30
C ILE A 249 0.19 52.59 34.12
N PRO A 250 1.19 51.94 33.48
CA PRO A 250 2.36 52.73 33.06
C PRO A 250 2.97 52.29 31.71
N ALA A 251 2.21 51.69 30.78
CA ALA A 251 2.76 51.30 29.47
C ALA A 251 2.93 52.46 28.47
N VAL A 252 2.19 53.57 28.64
CA VAL A 252 2.21 54.70 27.69
C VAL A 252 3.48 55.54 27.83
N ILE A 253 4.04 55.66 29.04
CA ILE A 253 5.26 56.46 29.27
C ILE A 253 6.50 55.74 28.73
N GLY A 254 6.56 54.40 28.84
CA GLY A 254 7.66 53.59 28.31
C GLY A 254 7.76 53.65 26.78
N ALA A 255 6.63 53.62 26.07
CA ALA A 255 6.61 53.70 24.61
C ALA A 255 7.03 55.08 24.09
N VAL A 256 6.63 56.16 24.76
CA VAL A 256 7.01 57.53 24.37
C VAL A 256 8.51 57.76 24.58
N VAL A 257 9.08 57.27 25.68
CA VAL A 257 10.53 57.39 25.93
C VAL A 257 11.33 56.55 24.93
N ALA A 258 10.88 55.34 24.58
CA ALA A 258 11.54 54.51 23.58
C ALA A 258 11.54 55.18 22.19
N VAL A 259 10.43 55.78 21.76
CA VAL A 259 10.34 56.48 20.47
C VAL A 259 11.23 57.73 20.44
N VAL A 260 11.31 58.49 21.53
CA VAL A 260 12.20 59.67 21.63
C VAL A 260 13.69 59.26 21.60
N VAL A 261 14.05 58.15 22.26
CA VAL A 261 15.43 57.64 22.23
C VAL A 261 15.79 57.08 20.85
N ILE A 262 14.89 56.34 20.21
CA ILE A 262 15.12 55.79 18.86
C ILE A 262 15.25 56.93 17.83
N THR A 263 14.40 57.95 17.89
CA THR A 263 14.49 59.11 16.99
C THR A 263 15.79 59.90 17.20
N ALA A 264 16.25 60.07 18.44
CA ALA A 264 17.53 60.72 18.72
C ALA A 264 18.73 59.92 18.18
N ILE A 265 18.71 58.58 18.29
CA ILE A 265 19.75 57.70 17.74
C ILE A 265 19.78 57.78 16.20
N ILE A 266 18.61 57.76 15.54
CA ILE A 266 18.52 57.88 14.08
C ILE A 266 19.05 59.24 13.60
N VAL A 267 18.66 60.33 14.27
CA VAL A 267 19.16 61.68 13.94
C VAL A 267 20.67 61.77 14.17
N GLY A 268 21.17 61.21 15.27
CA GLY A 268 22.61 61.11 15.55
C GLY A 268 23.36 60.33 14.46
N PHE A 269 22.81 59.21 13.99
CA PHE A 269 23.38 58.42 12.90
C PHE A 269 23.39 59.17 11.57
N ILE A 270 22.33 59.92 11.25
CA ILE A 270 22.27 60.77 10.04
C ILE A 270 23.33 61.89 10.11
N ILE A 271 23.49 62.54 11.26
CA ILE A 271 24.52 63.58 11.46
C ILE A 271 25.93 62.97 11.37
N TRP A 272 26.15 61.79 11.97
CA TRP A 272 27.42 61.07 11.90
C TRP A 272 27.75 60.67 10.46
N ARG A 273 26.78 60.14 9.70
CA ARG A 273 26.95 59.77 8.30
C ARG A 273 27.24 60.99 7.42
N ARG A 274 26.57 62.13 7.68
CA ARG A 274 26.89 63.42 7.03
C ARG A 274 28.25 63.99 7.39
N ARG A 275 28.77 63.70 8.59
CA ARG A 275 30.14 64.06 9.00
C ARG A 275 31.17 63.18 8.31
N LYS A 276 30.91 61.87 8.20
CA LYS A 276 31.80 60.90 7.54
C LYS A 276 31.90 61.13 6.04
N ASN A 277 30.78 61.40 5.36
CA ASN A 277 30.77 61.75 3.93
C ASN A 277 31.52 63.06 3.61
N ARG A 278 31.81 63.91 4.61
CA ARG A 278 32.56 65.16 4.44
C ARG A 278 34.07 64.97 4.57
N SER A 279 34.53 63.75 4.88
CA SER A 279 35.95 63.40 5.05
C SER A 279 36.58 62.73 3.83
N ASP A 280 35.78 62.24 2.87
CA ASP A 280 36.28 61.51 1.69
C ASP A 280 36.51 62.41 0.45
N GLU A 281 36.28 63.72 0.53
CA GLU A 281 36.47 64.70 -0.57
C GLU A 281 37.83 65.44 -0.50
N LYS A 282 38.90 64.73 -0.09
CA LYS A 282 40.29 65.24 -0.17
C LYS A 282 41.29 64.13 -0.46
N GLN A 283 41.28 63.58 -1.68
CA GLN A 283 42.46 63.01 -2.33
C GLN A 283 42.15 62.65 -3.80
N GLU A 284 41.98 63.65 -4.67
CA GLU A 284 42.23 63.53 -6.12
C GLU A 284 42.82 64.85 -6.62
N ALA A 285 44.14 64.87 -6.80
CA ALA A 285 44.85 65.77 -7.71
C ALA A 285 46.20 65.11 -8.04
N GLU A 286 46.58 65.19 -9.32
CA GLU A 286 47.82 64.69 -9.98
C GLU A 286 47.73 63.21 -10.44
N GLU A 287 47.93 62.83 -11.71
CA GLU A 287 48.41 63.49 -12.93
C GLU A 287 47.93 62.66 -14.15
N GLY A 288 47.72 63.30 -15.31
CA GLY A 288 47.34 62.63 -16.56
C GLY A 288 48.54 62.17 -17.41
N VAL A 289 48.29 61.38 -18.46
CA VAL A 289 48.99 61.38 -19.77
C VAL A 289 48.29 60.45 -20.78
N SER A 290 47.87 61.08 -21.89
CA SER A 290 47.89 60.71 -23.32
C SER A 290 48.11 59.24 -23.77
N SER A 291 47.26 58.74 -24.68
CA SER A 291 47.67 58.39 -26.06
C SER A 291 46.51 57.80 -26.88
N ASN A 292 46.43 58.26 -28.13
CA ASN A 292 45.48 57.93 -29.19
C ASN A 292 45.55 56.48 -29.70
N GLY A 293 44.49 56.07 -30.42
CA GLY A 293 44.66 55.66 -31.82
C GLY A 293 44.23 54.26 -32.22
N GLU A 294 43.12 54.20 -32.98
CA GLU A 294 42.85 53.29 -34.12
C GLU A 294 42.71 51.77 -33.88
N ALA A 295 41.99 50.97 -34.67
CA ALA A 295 40.86 51.07 -35.60
C ALA A 295 40.62 49.64 -36.14
N ARG A 296 39.42 49.38 -36.70
CA ARG A 296 39.00 48.23 -37.55
C ARG A 296 38.60 46.93 -36.78
N ASN A 297 37.35 46.44 -36.80
CA ASN A 297 36.39 46.06 -37.86
C ASN A 297 36.69 44.67 -38.50
N LEU A 298 35.94 43.62 -38.16
CA LEU A 298 35.01 42.86 -39.04
C LEU A 298 34.54 41.52 -38.39
N SER A 299 33.28 41.18 -38.70
CA SER A 299 32.70 39.84 -38.94
C SER A 299 32.17 38.94 -37.81
N GLN A 300 30.83 38.83 -37.83
CA GLN A 300 30.00 37.61 -37.94
C GLN A 300 30.44 36.34 -37.19
N THR A 301 29.55 35.82 -36.32
CA THR A 301 28.74 34.61 -36.58
C THR A 301 27.81 34.34 -35.39
N TYR A 302 26.53 34.06 -35.68
CA TYR A 302 25.53 33.58 -34.71
C TYR A 302 25.80 32.11 -34.35
N ALA A 303 25.83 31.79 -33.06
CA ALA A 303 25.58 30.45 -32.53
C ALA A 303 25.01 30.53 -31.10
N VAL A 304 23.87 29.88 -30.92
CA VAL A 304 23.15 29.56 -29.66
C VAL A 304 23.32 28.04 -29.47
N PRO A 305 23.10 27.38 -28.31
CA PRO A 305 23.06 27.80 -26.89
C PRO A 305 24.05 27.00 -26.00
N GLU A 306 24.41 27.49 -24.82
CA GLU A 306 24.77 26.60 -23.69
C GLU A 306 24.06 27.04 -22.40
N LEU A 307 23.20 26.14 -21.92
CA LEU A 307 22.64 26.11 -20.58
C LEU A 307 23.71 25.60 -19.61
N CYS A 308 23.86 26.29 -18.49
CA CYS A 308 24.82 26.01 -17.44
C CYS A 308 24.71 24.58 -16.89
N GLU A 309 25.89 23.97 -16.76
CA GLU A 309 26.18 22.82 -15.90
C GLU A 309 25.88 23.14 -14.42
N ASP A 310 25.30 22.18 -13.70
CA ASP A 310 25.73 21.92 -12.33
C ASP A 310 25.91 20.41 -12.11
N LYS A 311 27.00 20.08 -11.43
CA LYS A 311 27.62 18.76 -11.37
C LYS A 311 26.98 17.90 -10.30
N ARG A 312 26.56 16.71 -10.73
CA ARG A 312 26.31 15.52 -9.89
C ARG A 312 27.56 15.14 -9.09
N ASN A 313 27.39 14.89 -7.78
CA ASN A 313 28.31 14.06 -7.00
C ASN A 313 27.64 12.70 -6.72
N SER A 314 28.24 11.65 -7.28
CA SER A 314 27.84 10.25 -7.12
C SER A 314 28.84 9.54 -6.21
N LYS A 315 28.36 8.90 -5.14
CA LYS A 315 29.14 7.91 -4.37
C LYS A 315 28.54 6.53 -4.63
N HIS A 316 29.21 5.75 -5.48
CA HIS A 316 28.97 4.32 -5.63
C HIS A 316 29.92 3.48 -4.76
N LYS A 317 29.29 2.46 -4.16
CA LYS A 317 29.81 1.33 -3.39
C LYS A 317 30.80 0.48 -4.21
N LYS A 318 31.89 -0.01 -3.59
CA LYS A 318 32.61 -1.23 -4.01
C LYS A 318 32.99 -2.03 -2.76
N VAL A 319 32.37 -3.19 -2.60
CA VAL A 319 32.76 -4.23 -1.62
C VAL A 319 33.51 -5.30 -2.40
N SER A 320 34.77 -5.54 -2.03
CA SER A 320 35.60 -6.64 -2.56
C SER A 320 35.61 -7.80 -1.59
N LEU A 321 35.11 -8.96 -2.03
CA LEU A 321 35.33 -10.27 -1.41
C LEU A 321 36.70 -10.81 -1.82
N LYS A 322 37.57 -11.08 -0.85
CA LYS A 322 38.84 -11.80 -1.06
C LYS A 322 38.61 -13.29 -0.80
N PHE A 323 38.86 -14.11 -1.81
CA PHE A 323 39.13 -15.54 -1.68
C PHE A 323 40.65 -15.75 -1.58
N SER A 324 41.10 -16.58 -0.64
CA SER A 324 42.40 -17.26 -0.75
C SER A 324 42.34 -18.60 0.00
N LYS A 325 42.73 -19.65 -0.72
CA LYS A 325 42.73 -21.08 -0.37
C LYS A 325 43.87 -21.45 0.58
N THR A 326 43.68 -22.42 1.47
CA THR A 326 44.66 -23.53 1.69
C THR A 326 44.04 -24.73 2.45
N LEU A 327 44.24 -25.94 1.93
CA LEU A 327 44.09 -27.28 2.56
C LEU A 327 45.47 -27.71 3.16
N PRO A 328 45.66 -28.91 3.75
CA PRO A 328 44.90 -29.64 4.78
C PRO A 328 45.81 -30.15 5.94
N ALA A 329 45.26 -30.62 7.07
CA ALA A 329 45.95 -31.56 7.98
C ALA A 329 44.97 -32.40 8.84
N LYS A 330 45.30 -33.69 8.94
CA LYS A 330 44.66 -34.81 9.66
C LYS A 330 44.70 -34.68 11.21
N VAL A 331 43.80 -35.39 11.91
CA VAL A 331 44.02 -36.58 12.79
C VAL A 331 42.92 -36.69 13.88
N ASN A 332 42.37 -37.91 14.03
CA ASN A 332 41.75 -38.69 15.16
C ASN A 332 41.23 -37.95 16.43
N ASP A 333 40.23 -38.41 17.20
CA ASP A 333 39.97 -39.75 17.75
C ASP A 333 38.61 -39.77 18.49
N GLY A 334 38.05 -40.97 18.68
CA GLY A 334 37.24 -41.43 19.83
C GLY A 334 35.98 -40.67 20.32
N GLY A 335 34.85 -41.39 20.38
CA GLY A 335 33.65 -41.04 21.16
C GLY A 335 32.43 -41.84 20.75
#